data_AF-A0A3S0CWM6-F1
#
_entry.id   AF-A0A3S0CWM6-F1
#
_cell.length_a   1.000
_cell.length_b   1.000
_cell.length_c   1.000
_cell.angle_alpha   90.00
_cell.angle_beta   90.00
_cell.angle_gamma   90.00
#
_symmetry.space_group_name_H-M   'P 1'
#
loop_
_entity.id
_entity.type
_entity.pdbx_description
1 polymer ?
#
loop_
_entity_poly.entity_id
_entity_poly.type
_entity_poly.pdbx_seq_one_letter_code
_entity_poly.pdbx_strand_id
1 'polypeptide(L)'
;MEDELSRLHGVTGTVVGYTGGLTQNPTYEQVCSGGTGHAETVKVTFDLSKVSYKQIVKEYLASGLVGGISAGQYRSGIFYEKESEIPEIKEAVSEYEKETGKKLQVRIEPAHTFWRAEEYHQKYYVKHSLGLCRVLK
;
A
#
# COMPACT_ATOMS: atom_id res chain seq x y z
N MET A 1 -4.66 5.07 2.80
CA MET A 1 -4.20 3.73 2.36
C MET A 1 -4.63 2.59 3.27
N GLU A 2 -4.08 2.39 4.48
CA GLU A 2 -4.39 1.18 5.29
C GLU A 2 -5.89 1.02 5.56
N ASP A 3 -6.55 2.09 6.01
CA ASP A 3 -7.99 2.10 6.31
C ASP A 3 -8.84 1.85 5.05
N GLU A 4 -8.56 2.56 3.95
CA GLU A 4 -9.25 2.37 2.65
C GLU A 4 -9.17 0.92 2.17
N LEU A 5 -7.96 0.35 2.10
CA LEU A 5 -7.76 -1.05 1.69
C LEU A 5 -8.46 -2.03 2.63
N SER A 6 -8.48 -1.75 3.93
CA SER A 6 -9.12 -2.64 4.91
C SER A 6 -10.66 -2.71 4.79
N ARG A 7 -11.28 -1.73 4.12
CA ARG A 7 -12.74 -1.68 3.92
C ARG A 7 -13.19 -2.42 2.66
N LEU A 8 -12.26 -2.82 1.80
CA LEU A 8 -12.57 -3.53 0.56
C LEU A 8 -13.14 -4.92 0.90
N HIS A 9 -14.33 -5.22 0.38
CA HIS A 9 -14.95 -6.53 0.60
C HIS A 9 -14.07 -7.65 0.06
N GLY A 10 -13.71 -8.61 0.90
CA GLY A 10 -12.76 -9.69 0.59
C GLY A 10 -11.37 -9.49 1.20
N VAL A 11 -11.04 -8.29 1.68
CA VAL A 11 -9.85 -8.07 2.51
C VAL A 11 -10.10 -8.59 3.93
N THR A 12 -9.21 -9.44 4.42
CA THR A 12 -9.32 -10.11 5.73
C THR A 12 -8.33 -9.57 6.75
N GLY A 13 -7.30 -8.83 6.30
CA GLY A 13 -6.30 -8.24 7.19
C GLY A 13 -5.46 -7.18 6.50
N THR A 14 -5.03 -6.18 7.26
CA THR A 14 -4.01 -5.23 6.84
C THR A 14 -3.03 -4.97 7.97
N VAL A 15 -1.75 -4.79 7.61
CA VAL A 15 -0.64 -4.50 8.53
C VAL A 15 0.25 -3.44 7.89
N VAL A 16 0.59 -2.37 8.60
CA VAL A 16 1.56 -1.38 8.12
C VAL A 16 3.00 -1.75 8.52
N GLY A 17 3.96 -1.38 7.69
CA GLY A 17 5.36 -1.74 7.87
C GLY A 17 6.29 -1.14 6.83
N TYR A 18 7.49 -1.71 6.76
CA TYR A 18 8.60 -1.23 5.95
C TYR A 18 9.15 -2.38 5.09
N THR A 19 9.35 -2.16 3.79
CA THR A 19 9.97 -3.15 2.89
C THR A 19 10.73 -2.51 1.72
N GLY A 20 11.48 -3.32 0.98
CA GLY A 20 12.25 -2.91 -0.20
C GLY A 20 13.56 -2.16 0.12
N GLY A 21 13.93 -2.04 1.40
CA GLY A 21 15.20 -1.48 1.85
C GLY A 21 16.22 -2.53 2.28
N LEU A 22 17.40 -2.06 2.67
CA LEU A 22 18.56 -2.89 3.04
C LEU A 22 18.77 -3.01 4.55
N THR A 23 18.26 -2.05 5.33
CA THR A 23 18.42 -2.05 6.79
C THR A 23 17.56 -3.16 7.42
N GLN A 24 18.16 -3.99 8.27
CA GLN A 24 17.42 -4.99 9.04
C GLN A 24 16.74 -4.36 10.25
N ASN A 25 15.53 -4.82 10.58
CA ASN A 25 14.72 -4.34 11.69
C ASN A 25 14.68 -2.79 11.83
N PRO A 26 14.29 -2.08 10.76
CA PRO A 26 14.29 -0.62 10.76
C PRO A 26 13.22 -0.07 11.72
N THR A 27 13.53 1.04 12.37
CA THR A 27 12.58 1.86 13.13
C THR A 27 11.98 2.95 12.25
N TYR A 28 10.82 3.50 12.66
CA TYR A 28 10.21 4.64 11.98
C TYR A 28 11.20 5.80 11.79
N GLU A 29 11.98 6.14 12.82
CA GLU A 29 12.95 7.24 12.78
C GLU A 29 14.05 6.98 11.75
N GLN A 30 14.54 5.73 11.67
CA GLN A 30 15.53 5.36 10.65
C GLN A 30 14.94 5.47 9.24
N VAL A 31 13.72 4.98 9.03
CA VAL A 31 13.03 5.09 7.73
C VAL A 31 12.82 6.56 7.35
N CYS A 32 12.38 7.39 8.28
CA CYS A 32 12.15 8.82 8.07
C CYS A 32 13.44 9.60 7.81
N SER A 33 14.54 9.24 8.47
CA SER A 33 15.85 9.86 8.26
C SER A 33 16.43 9.60 6.86
N GLY A 34 15.84 8.65 6.13
CA GLY A 34 16.34 8.20 4.83
C GLY A 34 17.50 7.21 4.95
N GLY A 35 18.07 6.82 3.81
CA GLY A 35 19.25 5.93 3.74
C GLY A 35 18.98 4.44 3.98
N THR A 36 17.82 4.06 4.54
CA THR A 36 17.47 2.63 4.73
C THR A 36 17.01 1.94 3.43
N GLY A 37 16.52 2.72 2.47
CA GLY A 37 15.91 2.25 1.22
C GLY A 37 14.48 1.71 1.37
N HIS A 38 13.95 1.62 2.59
CA HIS A 38 12.60 1.11 2.81
C HIS A 38 11.53 2.05 2.28
N ALA A 39 10.41 1.48 1.82
CA ALA A 39 9.14 2.16 1.62
C ALA A 39 8.20 1.85 2.78
N GLU A 40 7.41 2.84 3.19
CA GLU A 40 6.21 2.56 3.99
C GLU A 40 5.22 1.77 3.14
N THR A 41 4.72 0.67 3.69
CA THR A 41 3.96 -0.32 2.94
C THR A 41 2.84 -0.89 3.79
N VAL A 42 1.69 -1.14 3.17
CA VAL A 42 0.59 -1.89 3.76
C VAL A 42 0.61 -3.31 3.19
N LYS A 43 0.86 -4.30 4.03
CA LYS A 43 0.64 -5.71 3.69
C LYS A 43 -0.86 -6.01 3.80
N VAL A 44 -1.45 -6.51 2.71
CA VAL A 44 -2.87 -6.85 2.62
C VAL A 44 -3.03 -8.36 2.54
N THR A 45 -3.91 -8.92 3.36
CA THR A 45 -4.36 -10.32 3.27
C THR A 45 -5.81 -10.32 2.81
N PHE A 46 -6.14 -11.16 1.84
CA PHE A 46 -7.43 -11.14 1.15
C PHE A 46 -7.82 -12.52 0.63
N ASP A 47 -9.12 -12.67 0.36
CA ASP A 47 -9.74 -13.88 -0.18
C ASP A 47 -10.01 -13.71 -1.67
N LEU A 48 -9.25 -14.44 -2.49
CA LEU A 48 -9.36 -14.41 -3.96
C LEU A 48 -10.74 -14.85 -4.50
N SER A 49 -11.56 -15.54 -3.69
CA SER A 49 -12.94 -15.86 -4.07
C SER A 49 -13.90 -14.66 -3.96
N LYS A 50 -13.47 -13.59 -3.27
CA LYS A 50 -14.30 -12.40 -2.99
C LYS A 50 -13.75 -11.13 -3.62
N VAL A 51 -12.44 -11.04 -3.83
CA VAL A 51 -11.76 -9.88 -4.42
C VAL A 51 -10.59 -10.33 -5.30
N SER A 52 -10.49 -9.78 -6.51
CA SER A 52 -9.37 -10.05 -7.39
C SER A 52 -8.15 -9.20 -7.04
N TYR A 53 -6.97 -9.66 -7.45
CA TYR A 53 -5.73 -8.91 -7.29
C TYR A 53 -5.83 -7.55 -8.02
N LYS A 54 -6.39 -7.53 -9.24
CA LYS A 54 -6.69 -6.31 -10.02
C LYS A 54 -7.54 -5.32 -9.25
N GLN A 55 -8.56 -5.76 -8.50
CA GLN A 55 -9.39 -4.85 -7.69
C GLN A 55 -8.58 -4.19 -6.56
N ILE A 56 -7.71 -4.96 -5.89
CA ILE A 56 -6.83 -4.43 -4.84
C ILE A 56 -5.87 -3.38 -5.42
N VAL A 57 -5.28 -3.67 -6.59
CA VAL A 57 -4.41 -2.72 -7.28
C VAL A 57 -5.19 -1.46 -7.64
N LYS A 58 -6.38 -1.56 -8.23
CA LYS A 58 -7.20 -0.39 -8.57
C LYS A 58 -7.53 0.46 -7.35
N GLU A 59 -7.89 -0.15 -6.22
CA GLU A 59 -8.15 0.56 -4.97
C GLU A 59 -6.90 1.32 -4.48
N TYR A 60 -5.72 0.68 -4.54
CA TYR A 60 -4.45 1.33 -4.23
C TYR A 60 -4.18 2.54 -5.14
N LEU A 61 -4.36 2.40 -6.46
CA LEU A 61 -4.17 3.48 -7.43
C LEU A 61 -5.15 4.65 -7.21
N ALA A 62 -6.36 4.35 -6.73
CA ALA A 62 -7.41 5.32 -6.44
C ALA A 62 -7.23 6.07 -5.10
N SER A 63 -6.35 5.61 -4.20
CA SER A 63 -6.13 6.18 -2.86
C SER A 63 -5.65 7.64 -2.83
N GLY A 64 -5.40 8.28 -3.98
CA GLY A 64 -4.92 9.65 -4.09
C GLY A 64 -3.45 9.85 -3.70
N LEU A 65 -2.80 8.81 -3.16
CA LEU A 65 -1.38 8.80 -2.80
C LEU A 65 -0.47 8.37 -3.96
N VAL A 66 -1.08 7.98 -5.08
CA VAL A 66 -0.42 7.44 -6.26
C VAL A 66 -0.62 8.40 -7.43
N GLY A 67 0.48 8.89 -8.03
CA GLY A 67 0.42 9.77 -9.20
C GLY A 67 1.31 11.02 -9.15
N GLY A 68 2.09 11.22 -8.08
CA GLY A 68 3.16 12.22 -8.01
C GLY A 68 4.57 11.61 -8.11
N ILE A 69 5.59 12.45 -8.19
CA ILE A 69 6.99 12.03 -7.95
C ILE A 69 7.14 11.84 -6.43
N SER A 70 6.82 10.65 -5.95
CA SER A 70 7.06 10.27 -4.55
C SER A 70 8.39 9.53 -4.46
N ALA A 71 9.26 9.95 -3.54
CA ALA A 71 10.61 9.41 -3.39
C ALA A 71 10.85 8.88 -1.96
N GLY A 72 11.95 8.15 -1.79
CA GLY A 72 12.34 7.62 -0.48
C GLY A 72 11.31 6.65 0.08
N GLN A 73 10.90 6.91 1.32
CA GLN A 73 9.95 6.09 2.07
C GLN A 73 8.51 6.19 1.57
N TYR A 74 8.13 7.29 0.90
CA TYR A 74 6.77 7.49 0.39
C TYR A 74 6.62 7.12 -1.08
N ARG A 75 7.64 6.51 -1.70
CA ARG A 75 7.57 6.10 -3.10
C ARG A 75 6.37 5.19 -3.35
N SER A 76 5.69 5.39 -4.47
CA SER A 76 4.62 4.49 -4.89
C SER A 76 5.21 3.16 -5.38
N GLY A 77 4.77 2.06 -4.79
CA GLY A 77 5.26 0.73 -5.10
C GLY A 77 4.20 -0.36 -4.88
N ILE A 78 4.24 -1.37 -5.72
CA ILE A 78 3.49 -2.63 -5.59
C ILE A 78 4.52 -3.74 -5.46
N PHE A 79 4.49 -4.43 -4.32
CA PHE A 79 5.40 -5.52 -3.98
C PHE A 79 4.70 -6.86 -4.20
N TYR A 80 5.09 -7.62 -5.22
CA TYR A 80 4.43 -8.88 -5.60
C TYR A 80 5.15 -10.10 -5.02
N GLU A 81 4.41 -11.14 -4.64
CA GLU A 81 5.03 -12.37 -4.13
C GLU A 81 5.30 -13.37 -5.27
N LYS A 82 4.49 -13.35 -6.33
CA LYS A 82 4.61 -14.27 -7.47
C LYS A 82 4.75 -13.51 -8.77
N GLU A 83 5.70 -13.90 -9.62
CA GLU A 83 5.87 -13.28 -10.93
C GLU A 83 4.64 -13.40 -11.84
N SER A 84 3.81 -14.43 -11.60
CA SER A 84 2.53 -14.61 -12.30
C SER A 84 1.54 -13.46 -12.07
N GLU A 85 1.73 -12.64 -11.03
CA GLU A 85 0.88 -11.48 -10.71
C GLU A 85 1.25 -10.24 -11.54
N ILE A 86 2.46 -10.21 -12.12
CA ILE A 86 3.00 -9.05 -12.84
C ILE A 86 2.10 -8.61 -14.02
N PRO A 87 1.59 -9.51 -14.88
CA PRO A 87 0.70 -9.10 -15.98
C PRO A 87 -0.57 -8.41 -15.48
N GLU A 88 -1.20 -8.94 -14.44
CA GLU A 88 -2.44 -8.38 -13.86
C GLU A 88 -2.18 -7.00 -13.21
N ILE A 89 -1.03 -6.84 -12.54
CA ILE A 89 -0.59 -5.54 -12.00
C ILE A 89 -0.43 -4.51 -13.13
N LYS A 90 0.33 -4.87 -14.17
CA LYS A 90 0.62 -3.97 -15.29
C LYS A 90 -0.64 -3.58 -16.04
N GLU A 91 -1.55 -4.53 -16.23
CA GLU A 91 -2.85 -4.28 -16.85
C GLU A 91 -3.68 -3.31 -15.99
N ALA A 92 -3.77 -3.53 -14.67
CA ALA A 92 -4.50 -2.64 -13.77
C ALA A 92 -3.96 -1.20 -13.78
N VAL A 93 -2.62 -1.05 -13.77
CA VAL A 93 -1.96 0.26 -13.87
C VAL A 93 -2.27 0.92 -15.22
N SER A 94 -2.10 0.20 -16.32
CA SER A 94 -2.33 0.74 -17.67
C SER A 94 -3.79 1.17 -17.88
N GLU A 95 -4.74 0.37 -17.40
CA GLU A 95 -6.16 0.73 -17.43
C GLU A 95 -6.43 2.01 -16.64
N TYR A 96 -5.89 2.11 -15.43
CA TYR A 96 -6.10 3.30 -14.59
C TYR A 96 -5.45 4.56 -15.18
N GLU A 97 -4.26 4.45 -15.77
CA GLU A 97 -3.62 5.56 -16.50
C GLU A 97 -4.48 6.02 -17.68
N LYS A 98 -5.06 5.07 -18.43
CA LYS A 98 -5.95 5.36 -19.56
C LYS A 98 -7.26 6.01 -19.11
N GLU A 99 -7.86 5.51 -18.04
CA GLU A 99 -9.11 6.04 -17.46
C GLU A 99 -8.94 7.45 -16.92
N THR A 100 -7.82 7.75 -16.26
CA THR A 100 -7.58 9.03 -15.58
C THR A 100 -6.79 10.06 -16.39
N GLY A 101 -6.11 9.62 -17.46
CA GLY A 101 -5.15 10.44 -18.20
C GLY A 101 -3.88 10.79 -17.42
N LYS A 102 -3.68 10.20 -16.23
CA LYS A 102 -2.51 10.44 -15.38
C LYS A 102 -1.45 9.39 -15.65
N LYS A 103 -0.22 9.81 -15.90
CA LYS A 103 0.93 8.90 -15.94
C LYS A 103 1.41 8.63 -14.52
N LEU A 104 1.46 7.36 -14.15
CA LEU A 104 1.85 6.91 -12.83
C LEU A 104 3.33 6.52 -12.79
N GLN A 105 3.97 6.75 -11.65
CA GLN A 105 5.36 6.34 -11.36
C GLN A 105 5.37 5.26 -10.28
N VAL A 106 4.54 4.23 -10.45
CA VAL A 106 4.45 3.09 -9.54
C VAL A 106 5.56 2.10 -9.87
N ARG A 107 6.39 1.77 -8.88
CA ARG A 107 7.37 0.69 -9.01
C ARG A 107 6.68 -0.66 -8.81
N ILE A 108 6.99 -1.63 -9.66
CA ILE A 108 6.50 -3.00 -9.54
C ILE A 108 7.74 -3.84 -9.21
N GLU A 109 7.87 -4.26 -7.96
CA GLU A 109 9.08 -4.87 -7.42
C GLU A 109 8.72 -6.18 -6.71
N PRO A 110 9.60 -7.20 -6.67
CA PRO A 110 9.36 -8.39 -5.87
C PRO A 110 9.25 -8.04 -4.39
N ALA A 111 8.41 -8.75 -3.66
CA ALA A 111 8.29 -8.60 -2.22
C ALA A 111 9.58 -9.05 -1.52
N HIS A 112 10.15 -8.15 -0.73
CA HIS A 112 11.29 -8.43 0.15
C HIS A 112 10.82 -8.63 1.60
N THR A 113 11.76 -8.84 2.52
CA THR A 113 11.46 -8.90 3.97
C THR A 113 10.61 -7.72 4.39
N PHE A 114 9.43 -8.02 4.94
CA PHE A 114 8.51 -7.04 5.48
C PHE A 114 8.73 -6.90 6.99
N TRP A 115 9.06 -5.69 7.43
CA TRP A 115 9.21 -5.34 8.82
C TRP A 115 7.94 -4.66 9.31
N ARG A 116 7.20 -5.31 10.21
CA ARG A 116 6.00 -4.72 10.81
C ARG A 116 6.39 -3.44 11.55
N ALA A 117 5.68 -2.34 11.27
CA ALA A 117 5.87 -1.08 11.98
C ALA A 117 5.33 -1.15 13.42
N GLU A 118 5.76 -0.21 14.22
CA GLU A 118 5.41 -0.03 15.63
C GLU A 118 3.89 0.01 15.84
N GLU A 119 3.42 -0.48 16.99
CA GLU A 119 1.99 -0.69 17.23
C GLU A 119 1.14 0.59 17.16
N TYR A 120 1.73 1.75 17.48
CA TYR A 120 1.03 3.03 17.37
C TYR A 120 0.72 3.44 15.92
N HIS A 121 1.43 2.90 14.92
CA HIS A 121 1.14 3.10 13.50
C HIS A 121 0.01 2.20 12.99
N GLN A 122 -0.22 1.06 13.63
CA GLN A 122 -1.20 0.07 13.17
C GLN A 122 -2.61 0.58 13.36
N LYS A 123 -3.46 0.53 12.33
CA LYS A 123 -4.85 1.01 12.39
C LYS A 123 -4.95 2.45 12.85
N TYR A 124 -3.98 3.29 12.47
CA TYR A 124 -3.86 4.67 12.98
C TYR A 124 -5.15 5.47 12.82
N TYR A 125 -5.76 5.43 11.61
CA TYR A 125 -7.02 6.12 11.36
C TYR A 125 -8.17 5.59 12.21
N VAL A 126 -8.29 4.27 12.41
CA VAL A 126 -9.36 3.71 13.27
C VAL A 126 -9.18 4.16 14.72
N LYS A 127 -7.95 4.14 15.23
CA LYS A 127 -7.62 4.55 16.61
C LYS A 127 -7.89 6.04 16.86
N HIS A 128 -7.67 6.90 15.87
CA HIS A 128 -7.78 8.36 16.02
C HIS A 128 -9.04 8.99 15.38
N SER A 129 -9.82 8.23 14.61
CA SER A 129 -11.10 8.69 14.02
C SER A 129 -12.28 8.63 15.00
N LEU A 130 -12.09 8.07 16.20
CA LEU A 130 -13.07 8.11 17.30
C LEU A 130 -13.40 9.55 17.78
N GLY A 131 -12.72 10.59 17.27
CA GLY A 131 -13.08 12.00 17.46
C GLY A 131 -14.02 12.60 16.40
N LEU A 132 -14.25 11.91 15.27
CA LEU A 132 -15.18 12.35 14.23
C LEU A 132 -16.46 11.54 14.31
N CYS A 133 -17.32 11.92 15.25
CA CYS A 133 -18.73 11.52 15.27
C CYS A 133 -19.40 12.02 13.98
N ARG A 134 -19.36 11.24 12.90
CA ARG A 134 -20.30 11.40 11.78
C ARG A 134 -21.58 10.70 12.18
N VAL A 135 -22.45 11.43 12.88
CA VAL A 135 -23.88 11.13 12.88
C VAL A 135 -24.35 11.30 11.44
N LEU A 136 -24.47 10.21 10.70
CA LEU A 136 -25.25 10.20 9.47
C LEU A 136 -26.72 10.25 9.91
N LYS A 137 -27.36 11.38 9.65
CA LYS A 137 -28.82 11.51 9.61
C LYS A 137 -29.32 11.08 8.24
#